data_AF-X1TUF3-F1
#
_entry.id   AF-X1TUF3-F1
#
_cell.length_a   1.000
_cell.length_b   1.000
_cell.length_c   1.000
_cell.angle_alpha   90.00
_cell.angle_beta   90.00
_cell.angle_gamma   90.00
#
_symmetry.space_group_name_H-M   'P 1'
#
loop_
_entity.id
_entity.type
_entity.pdbx_description
1 polymer ?
#
loop_
_entity_poly.entity_id
_entity_poly.type
_entity_poly.pdbx_seq_one_letter_code
_entity_poly.pdbx_strand_id
1 'polypeptide(L)'
;MKYKEGYQVTSTLEPGGACVQSTVPVIQSGECQVTVPCGGDRRWAMAQDDEMIFAMPKGKLEDLMLGLRHFDETETFRFPTKFSVRPDYPLSETYVEIGKMIGLEMHD
;
A
#
# COMPACT_ATOMS: atom_id res chain seq x y z
N MET A 1 -8.90 -7.49 3.34
CA MET A 1 -7.71 -8.34 3.08
C MET A 1 -6.72 -8.36 4.23
N LYS A 2 -5.88 -7.33 4.45
CA LYS A 2 -4.96 -7.33 5.61
C LYS A 2 -5.68 -7.21 6.95
N TYR A 3 -6.69 -6.35 7.03
CA TYR A 3 -7.50 -6.15 8.25
C TYR A 3 -8.18 -7.43 8.75
N LYS A 4 -8.75 -8.23 7.83
CA LYS A 4 -9.53 -9.43 8.16
C LYS A 4 -8.68 -10.70 8.23
N GLU A 5 -7.72 -10.86 7.32
CA GLU A 5 -7.01 -12.13 7.12
C GLU A 5 -5.48 -11.99 7.18
N GLY A 6 -4.93 -10.79 7.42
CA GLY A 6 -3.49 -10.57 7.39
C GLY A 6 -2.86 -10.74 5.99
N TYR A 7 -3.67 -10.79 4.94
CA TYR A 7 -3.24 -11.09 3.56
C TYR A 7 -2.12 -10.15 3.07
N GLN A 8 -1.05 -10.77 2.54
CA GLN A 8 0.10 -10.09 1.94
C GLN A 8 0.09 -10.33 0.42
N VAL A 9 0.24 -9.24 -0.35
CA VAL A 9 0.36 -9.31 -1.81
C VAL A 9 1.80 -9.67 -2.18
N THR A 10 1.97 -10.71 -2.98
CA THR A 10 3.26 -11.05 -3.61
C THR A 10 3.11 -10.94 -5.11
N SER A 11 4.01 -10.18 -5.75
CA SER A 11 3.97 -9.95 -7.19
C SER A 11 5.37 -10.06 -7.79
N THR A 12 5.44 -10.65 -8.98
CA THR A 12 6.62 -10.56 -9.83
C THR A 12 6.49 -9.32 -10.70
N LEU A 13 7.49 -8.44 -10.67
CA LEU A 13 7.44 -7.17 -11.38
C LEU A 13 8.13 -7.31 -12.74
N GLU A 14 7.35 -7.13 -13.81
CA GLU A 14 7.82 -7.08 -15.20
C GLU A 14 7.44 -5.69 -15.77
N PRO A 15 8.40 -4.89 -16.25
CA PRO A 15 8.13 -3.55 -16.80
C PRO A 15 7.39 -3.57 -18.15
N GLY A 16 7.31 -4.73 -18.80
CA GLY A 16 6.54 -4.94 -20.03
C GLY A 16 5.11 -5.44 -19.80
N GLY A 17 4.19 -5.05 -20.70
CA GLY A 17 2.88 -5.70 -20.82
C GLY A 17 1.98 -5.55 -19.59
N ALA A 18 1.92 -4.36 -18.99
CA ALA A 18 1.15 -4.12 -17.77
C ALA A 18 -0.33 -4.51 -17.89
N CYS A 19 -0.93 -4.40 -19.08
CA CYS A 19 -2.28 -4.88 -19.35
C CYS A 19 -2.44 -6.39 -19.09
N VAL A 20 -1.47 -7.20 -19.49
CA VAL A 20 -1.45 -8.65 -19.25
C VAL A 20 -1.16 -8.91 -17.77
N GLN A 21 -0.15 -8.26 -17.21
CA GLN A 21 0.29 -8.48 -15.83
C GLN A 21 -0.78 -8.09 -14.81
N SER A 22 -1.56 -7.04 -15.05
CA SER A 22 -2.66 -6.61 -14.16
C SER A 22 -3.93 -7.43 -14.32
N THR A 23 -4.09 -8.18 -15.41
CA THR A 23 -5.34 -8.88 -15.74
C THR A 23 -5.21 -10.39 -15.61
N VAL A 24 -4.27 -11.00 -16.33
CA VAL A 24 -4.19 -12.47 -16.47
C VAL A 24 -3.80 -13.15 -15.16
N PRO A 25 -2.73 -12.73 -14.44
CA PRO A 25 -2.39 -13.31 -13.15
C PRO A 25 -3.54 -13.22 -12.15
N VAL A 26 -4.20 -12.06 -12.07
CA VAL A 26 -5.31 -11.82 -11.13
C VAL A 26 -6.49 -12.77 -11.37
N ILE A 27 -6.85 -12.99 -12.65
CA ILE A 27 -7.94 -13.90 -13.01
C ILE A 27 -7.54 -15.36 -12.75
N GLN A 28 -6.32 -15.75 -13.11
CA GLN A 28 -5.89 -17.14 -13.01
C GLN A 28 -5.59 -17.60 -11.58
N SER A 29 -4.93 -16.75 -10.78
CA SER A 29 -4.57 -17.09 -9.41
C SER A 29 -5.70 -16.82 -8.41
N GLY A 30 -6.63 -15.91 -8.75
CA GLY A 30 -7.59 -15.39 -7.79
C GLY A 30 -6.93 -14.54 -6.69
N GLU A 31 -5.70 -14.07 -6.91
CA GLU A 31 -4.92 -13.24 -5.99
C GLU A 31 -4.72 -11.83 -6.54
N CYS A 32 -4.44 -10.88 -5.64
CA CYS A 32 -4.14 -9.50 -6.05
C CYS A 32 -2.75 -9.39 -6.66
N GLN A 33 -2.55 -8.40 -7.53
CA GLN A 33 -1.28 -8.14 -8.20
C GLN A 33 -0.93 -6.66 -8.17
N VAL A 34 0.35 -6.37 -7.93
CA VAL A 34 0.95 -5.05 -8.16
C VAL A 34 1.80 -5.13 -9.43
N THR A 35 1.63 -4.17 -10.33
CA THR A 35 2.27 -4.13 -11.65
C THR A 35 2.92 -2.76 -11.88
N VAL A 36 4.10 -2.75 -12.51
CA VAL A 36 4.76 -1.51 -12.93
C VAL A 36 4.01 -0.98 -14.17
N PRO A 37 3.62 0.31 -14.22
CA PRO A 37 3.03 0.89 -15.43
C PRO A 37 3.93 0.61 -16.64
N CYS A 38 3.35 0.37 -17.81
CA CYS A 38 4.13 0.21 -19.04
C CYS A 38 4.07 1.48 -19.91
N GLY A 39 4.70 1.44 -21.09
CA GLY A 39 4.68 2.58 -22.01
C GLY A 39 3.27 2.97 -22.50
N GLY A 40 2.29 2.08 -22.42
CA GLY A 40 0.89 2.39 -22.72
C GLY A 40 0.26 3.24 -21.62
N ASP A 41 0.39 2.80 -20.37
CA ASP A 41 -0.15 3.50 -19.20
C ASP A 41 0.49 4.89 -19.05
N ARG A 42 1.82 4.99 -19.23
CA ARG A 42 2.52 6.28 -19.15
C ARG A 42 2.10 7.27 -20.24
N ARG A 43 1.98 6.81 -21.49
CA ARG A 43 1.68 7.71 -22.63
C ARG A 43 0.22 8.07 -22.74
N TRP A 44 -0.69 7.15 -22.43
CA TRP A 44 -2.12 7.31 -22.71
C TRP A 44 -2.96 7.49 -21.46
N ALA A 45 -2.59 6.83 -20.36
CA ALA A 45 -3.25 7.02 -19.06
C ALA A 45 -2.54 8.06 -18.18
N MET A 46 -1.42 8.64 -18.68
CA MET A 46 -0.60 9.63 -17.98
C MET A 46 -0.03 9.14 -16.64
N ALA A 47 0.13 7.82 -16.49
CA ALA A 47 0.72 7.25 -15.28
C ALA A 47 2.13 7.82 -15.06
N GLN A 48 2.41 8.32 -13.86
CA GLN A 48 3.67 8.94 -13.47
C GLN A 48 4.66 7.92 -12.89
N ASP A 49 5.91 8.35 -12.70
CA ASP A 49 7.01 7.48 -12.26
C ASP A 49 6.90 7.04 -10.80
N ASP A 50 6.10 7.75 -10.00
CA ASP A 50 5.76 7.44 -8.62
C ASP A 50 4.47 6.61 -8.48
N GLU A 51 3.86 6.20 -9.59
CA GLU A 51 2.63 5.42 -9.60
C GLU A 51 2.85 3.93 -9.90
N MET A 52 2.01 3.10 -9.29
CA MET A 52 1.97 1.65 -9.50
C MET A 52 0.52 1.20 -9.74
N ILE A 53 0.33 0.12 -10.50
CA ILE A 53 -1.00 -0.42 -10.77
C ILE A 53 -1.30 -1.51 -9.74
N PHE A 54 -2.37 -1.33 -8.98
CA PHE A 54 -2.93 -2.38 -8.13
C PHE A 54 -4.18 -2.98 -8.79
N ALA A 55 -4.19 -4.30 -8.95
CA ALA A 55 -5.31 -5.05 -9.51
C ALA A 55 -5.76 -6.15 -8.55
N MET A 56 -7.08 -6.39 -8.52
CA MET A 56 -7.67 -7.35 -7.60
C MET A 56 -8.79 -8.17 -8.24
N PRO A 57 -8.99 -9.42 -7.81
CA PRO A 57 -10.13 -10.20 -8.25
C PRO A 57 -11.41 -9.66 -7.60
N LYS A 58 -12.53 -9.71 -8.33
CA LYS A 58 -13.84 -9.21 -7.87
C LYS A 58 -14.22 -9.74 -6.48
N GLY A 59 -13.92 -11.01 -6.20
CA GLY A 59 -14.26 -11.66 -4.93
C GLY A 59 -13.62 -11.03 -3.69
N LYS A 60 -12.51 -10.27 -3.84
CA LYS A 60 -11.81 -9.63 -2.72
C LYS A 60 -12.20 -8.17 -2.50
N LEU A 61 -13.06 -7.60 -3.35
CA LEU A 61 -13.44 -6.18 -3.31
C LEU A 61 -14.13 -5.81 -2.00
N GLU A 62 -15.10 -6.61 -1.56
CA GLU A 62 -15.87 -6.33 -0.33
C GLU A 62 -14.96 -6.28 0.90
N ASP A 63 -14.05 -7.26 1.03
CA ASP A 63 -13.09 -7.33 2.12
C ASP A 63 -12.02 -6.22 2.08
N LEU A 64 -11.75 -5.64 0.91
CA LEU A 64 -10.92 -4.43 0.80
C LEU A 64 -11.70 -3.20 1.27
N MET A 65 -12.94 -3.02 0.78
CA MET A 65 -13.79 -1.88 1.15
C MET A 65 -14.07 -1.85 2.65
N LEU A 66 -14.33 -3.00 3.27
CA LEU A 66 -14.50 -3.11 4.72
C LEU A 66 -13.27 -2.59 5.48
N GLY A 67 -12.06 -3.00 5.06
CA GLY A 67 -10.82 -2.56 5.68
C GLY A 67 -10.56 -1.06 5.50
N LEU A 68 -10.80 -0.53 4.29
CA LEU A 68 -10.63 0.91 4.01
C LEU A 68 -11.59 1.76 4.85
N ARG A 69 -12.86 1.35 5.00
CA ARG A 69 -13.83 2.05 5.86
C ARG A 69 -13.41 2.02 7.32
N HIS A 70 -13.00 0.85 7.81
CA HIS A 70 -12.52 0.72 9.18
C HIS A 70 -11.35 1.67 9.47
N PHE A 71 -10.35 1.73 8.58
CA PHE A 71 -9.21 2.63 8.77
C PHE A 71 -9.53 4.12 8.65
N ASP A 72 -10.57 4.48 7.88
CA ASP A 72 -11.08 5.85 7.82
C ASP A 72 -11.78 6.24 9.12
N GLU A 73 -12.60 5.33 9.68
CA GLU A 73 -13.34 5.53 10.93
C GLU A 73 -12.42 5.60 12.16
N THR A 74 -11.35 4.79 12.22
CA THR A 74 -10.40 4.77 13.34
C THR A 74 -9.29 5.82 13.20
N GLU A 75 -9.32 6.64 12.14
CA GLU A 75 -8.31 7.64 11.79
C GLU A 75 -6.86 7.12 11.75
N THR A 76 -6.66 5.80 11.63
CA THR A 76 -5.32 5.19 11.73
C THR A 76 -4.57 5.27 10.40
N PHE A 77 -5.24 4.92 9.30
CA PHE A 77 -4.68 4.89 7.94
C PHE A 77 -5.71 5.43 6.95
N ARG A 78 -5.99 6.72 7.07
CA ARG A 78 -6.93 7.44 6.22
C ARG A 78 -6.32 7.72 4.84
N PHE A 79 -7.12 7.53 3.80
CA PHE A 79 -6.79 7.92 2.43
C PHE A 79 -7.74 9.03 1.95
N PRO A 80 -7.24 10.12 1.32
CA PRO A 80 -5.82 10.46 1.17
C PRO A 80 -5.16 10.73 2.53
N THR A 81 -3.87 10.41 2.62
CA THR A 81 -3.09 10.58 3.84
C THR A 81 -3.00 12.06 4.20
N LYS A 82 -3.32 12.40 5.45
CA LYS A 82 -3.12 13.75 5.98
C LYS A 82 -1.64 13.92 6.34
N PHE A 83 -1.04 14.99 5.85
CA PHE A 83 0.34 15.33 6.20
C PHE A 83 0.38 16.09 7.52
N SER A 84 1.30 15.70 8.41
CA SER A 84 1.62 16.44 9.63
C SER A 84 3.09 16.85 9.56
N VAL A 85 3.34 18.14 9.41
CA VAL A 85 4.69 18.70 9.41
C VAL A 85 4.96 19.31 10.77
N ARG A 86 5.98 18.82 11.47
CA ARG A 86 6.44 19.32 12.76
C ARG A 86 7.97 19.40 12.71
N PRO A 87 8.61 20.29 13.50
CA PRO A 87 10.06 20.29 13.63
C PRO A 87 10.59 18.92 14.08
N ASP A 88 9.89 18.29 15.02
CA ASP A 88 10.11 16.92 15.46
C ASP A 88 8.80 16.10 15.48
N TYR A 89 8.90 14.83 15.11
CA TYR A 89 7.78 13.89 15.14
C TYR A 89 7.63 13.30 16.56
N PRO A 90 6.43 13.34 17.17
CA PRO A 90 6.21 12.72 18.47
C PRO A 90 6.33 11.21 18.33
N LEU A 91 7.39 10.64 18.91
CA LEU A 91 7.59 9.20 18.94
C LEU A 91 6.65 8.57 19.97
N SER A 92 6.15 7.37 19.69
CA SER A 92 5.49 6.60 20.75
C SER A 92 6.52 6.16 21.79
N GLU A 93 6.07 5.88 23.01
CA GLU A 93 6.92 5.40 24.11
C GLU A 93 7.78 4.20 23.67
N THR A 94 7.23 3.27 22.89
CA THR A 94 7.96 2.12 22.35
C THR A 94 9.14 2.52 21.46
N TYR A 95 8.98 3.54 20.60
CA TYR A 95 10.10 4.01 19.77
C TYR A 95 11.14 4.77 20.59
N VAL A 96 10.72 5.49 21.64
CA VAL A 96 11.65 6.13 22.59
C VAL A 96 12.48 5.08 23.33
N GLU A 97 11.85 4.00 23.80
CA GLU A 97 12.54 2.87 24.43
C GLU A 97 13.52 2.19 23.48
N ILE A 98 13.12 1.94 22.22
CA ILE A 98 14.01 1.37 21.19
C ILE A 98 15.21 2.30 20.97
N GLY A 99 14.99 3.61 20.88
CA GLY A 99 16.07 4.60 20.78
C GLY A 99 17.05 4.51 21.94
N LYS A 100 16.54 4.46 23.19
CA LYS A 100 17.36 4.29 24.39
C LYS A 100 18.15 2.97 24.38
N MET A 101 17.54 1.87 23.91
CA MET A 101 18.21 0.56 23.78
C MET A 101 19.37 0.54 22.79
N ILE A 102 19.28 1.33 21.70
CA ILE A 102 20.36 1.45 20.72
C ILE A 102 21.36 2.57 21.04
N GLY A 103 21.26 3.17 22.24
CA GLY A 103 22.20 4.17 22.74
C GLY A 103 21.95 5.60 22.24
N LEU A 104 20.75 5.90 21.73
CA LEU A 104 20.37 7.27 21.39
C LEU A 104 19.93 8.04 22.64
N GLU A 105 20.37 9.29 22.77
CA GLU A 105 19.79 10.24 23.71
C GLU A 105 18.44 10.71 23.16
N MET A 106 17.36 10.19 23.75
CA MET A 106 15.99 10.53 23.40
C MET A 106 15.44 11.48 24.46
N HIS A 107 14.88 12.62 24.02
CA HIS A 107 14.09 13.48 24.89
C HIS A 107 12.68 12.88 25.06
N ASP A 108 12.12 12.99 26.27
CA ASP A 108 10.77 12.51 26.59
C ASP A 108 9.69 13.41 25.95
#